data_AF-A0A8X6IGM1-F1
#
_entry.id   AF-A0A8X6IGM1-F1
#
_cell.length_a   1.000
_cell.length_b   1.000
_cell.length_c   1.000
_cell.angle_alpha   90.00
_cell.angle_beta   90.00
_cell.angle_gamma   90.00
#
_symmetry.space_group_name_H-M   'P 1'
#
loop_
_entity.id
_entity.type
_entity.pdbx_description
1 polymer ?
#
loop_
_entity_poly.entity_id
_entity_poly.type
_entity_poly.pdbx_seq_one_letter_code
_entity_poly.pdbx_strand_id
1 'polypeptide(L)'
;MPNSCEVCKESNIWDITLDSNPSVNWKAWIFQNQRPKQIIISKPFSEALDELHGSIPKFKLHSLIKNVKSDYFQSVKQDLTSEKAIVEIDFTENYTLISQDEIQSAH
;
A
#
# COMPACT_ATOMS: atom_id res chain seq x y z
N MET A 1 -1.22 12.62 1.19
CA MET A 1 -1.03 12.97 2.62
C MET A 1 0.10 12.11 3.19
N PRO A 2 1.13 12.66 3.84
CA PRO A 2 2.13 11.85 4.52
C PRO A 2 1.53 11.36 5.84
N ASN A 3 1.70 10.07 6.16
CA ASN A 3 1.36 9.53 7.47
C ASN A 3 2.09 10.35 8.54
N SER A 4 1.34 11.11 9.33
CA SER A 4 1.80 12.11 10.31
C SER A 4 2.33 11.49 11.63
N CYS A 5 2.71 10.22 11.60
CA CYS A 5 3.23 9.50 12.77
C CYS A 5 4.76 9.49 12.73
N GLU A 6 5.41 10.31 13.56
CA GLU A 6 6.88 10.35 13.67
C GLU A 6 7.50 9.02 14.15
N VAL A 7 6.72 8.19 14.86
CA VAL A 7 7.13 6.88 15.39
C VAL A 7 7.10 5.79 14.31
N CYS A 8 6.32 5.96 13.25
CA CYS A 8 6.07 4.95 12.22
C CYS A 8 7.12 4.98 11.08
N LYS A 9 8.25 5.69 11.27
CA LYS A 9 9.36 5.75 10.30
C LYS A 9 10.01 4.39 10.09
N GLU A 10 10.03 3.56 11.12
CA GLU A 10 10.36 2.15 10.97
C GLU A 10 9.09 1.42 10.57
N SER A 11 9.04 0.87 9.36
CA SER A 11 7.93 0.05 8.86
C SER A 11 7.83 -1.30 9.60
N ASN A 12 8.16 -1.34 10.89
CA ASN A 12 8.08 -2.49 11.76
C ASN A 12 6.62 -2.68 12.15
N ILE A 13 6.00 -3.66 11.50
CA ILE A 13 4.72 -4.19 11.92
C ILE A 13 5.04 -5.15 13.06
N TRP A 14 4.62 -4.78 14.26
CA TRP A 14 4.79 -5.56 15.48
C TRP A 14 4.06 -6.90 15.36
N ASP A 15 4.59 -7.95 16.00
CA ASP A 15 3.86 -9.21 16.12
C ASP A 15 2.59 -8.97 16.91
N ILE A 16 1.44 -9.05 16.22
CA ILE A 16 0.13 -8.94 16.85
C ILE A 16 -0.28 -10.34 17.29
N THR A 17 -0.20 -10.61 18.59
CA THR A 17 -0.73 -11.84 19.19
C THR A 17 -1.99 -11.52 19.98
N LEU A 18 -3.10 -12.20 19.69
CA LEU A 18 -4.28 -12.20 20.53
C LEU A 18 -4.32 -13.50 21.35
N ASP A 19 -4.67 -13.38 22.64
CA ASP A 19 -4.86 -14.54 23.54
C ASP A 19 -6.07 -15.40 23.15
N SER A 20 -6.90 -14.94 22.21
CA SER A 20 -8.06 -15.65 21.67
C SER A 20 -8.10 -15.54 20.15
N ASN A 21 -8.77 -16.47 19.48
CA ASN A 21 -8.91 -16.51 18.02
C ASN A 21 -10.37 -16.24 17.60
N PRO A 22 -10.90 -15.02 17.81
CA PRO A 22 -12.27 -14.69 17.44
C PRO A 22 -12.45 -14.70 15.92
N SER A 23 -13.69 -14.89 15.47
CA SER A 23 -14.05 -14.59 14.08
C SER A 23 -14.05 -13.08 13.86
N VAL A 24 -13.37 -12.64 12.82
CA VAL A 24 -13.26 -11.23 12.43
C VAL A 24 -13.67 -11.05 10.98
N ASN A 25 -14.08 -9.82 10.66
CA ASN A 25 -14.46 -9.45 9.30
C ASN A 25 -13.43 -8.47 8.74
N TRP A 26 -12.89 -8.77 7.56
CA TRP A 26 -12.02 -7.84 6.84
C TRP A 26 -12.40 -7.78 5.36
N LYS A 27 -11.94 -6.74 4.69
CA LYS A 27 -12.15 -6.55 3.25
C LYS A 27 -10.88 -6.94 2.50
N ALA A 28 -11.06 -7.67 1.41
CA ALA A 28 -9.97 -8.05 0.52
C ALA A 28 -10.36 -7.80 -0.93
N TRP A 29 -9.36 -7.49 -1.75
CA TRP A 29 -9.52 -7.42 -3.20
C TRP A 29 -9.17 -8.77 -3.82
N ILE A 30 -10.10 -9.33 -4.59
CA ILE A 30 -9.88 -10.54 -5.38
C ILE A 30 -10.02 -10.23 -6.87
N PHE A 31 -9.33 -10.98 -7.72
CA PHE A 31 -9.54 -10.91 -9.16
C PHE A 31 -10.57 -11.96 -9.57
N GLN A 32 -11.76 -11.50 -9.97
CA GLN A 32 -12.82 -12.34 -10.50
C GLN A 32 -13.05 -11.94 -11.96
N ASN A 33 -12.92 -12.88 -12.90
CA ASN A 33 -13.06 -12.62 -14.34
C ASN A 33 -12.16 -11.46 -14.83
N GLN A 34 -10.91 -11.43 -14.37
CA GLN A 34 -9.92 -10.37 -14.67
C GLN A 34 -10.30 -8.96 -14.19
N ARG A 35 -11.35 -8.83 -13.37
CA ARG A 35 -11.71 -7.56 -12.73
C ARG A 35 -11.46 -7.63 -11.24
N PRO A 36 -10.92 -6.56 -10.63
CA PRO A 36 -10.85 -6.46 -9.19
C PRO A 36 -12.26 -6.44 -8.62
N LYS A 37 -12.47 -7.13 -7.49
CA LYS A 37 -13.71 -7.07 -6.74
C LYS A 37 -13.39 -7.08 -5.26
N GLN A 38 -13.96 -6.14 -4.53
CA GLN A 38 -13.87 -6.14 -3.08
C GLN A 38 -14.87 -7.16 -2.51
N ILE A 39 -14.39 -8.02 -1.62
CA ILE A 39 -15.21 -8.96 -0.87
C ILE A 39 -15.02 -8.73 0.63
N ILE A 40 -16.01 -9.15 1.41
CA ILE A 40 -15.90 -9.24 2.87
C ILE A 40 -15.62 -10.69 3.21
N ILE A 41 -14.53 -10.91 3.95
CA ILE A 41 -14.13 -12.22 4.47
C ILE A 41 -14.50 -12.26 5.95
N SER A 42 -15.13 -13.35 6.38
CA SER A 42 -15.48 -13.60 7.78
C SER A 42 -14.86 -14.91 8.22
N LYS A 43 -13.76 -14.83 8.99
CA LYS A 43 -12.90 -15.96 9.33
C LYS A 43 -12.15 -15.72 10.64
N PRO A 44 -11.51 -16.74 11.24
CA PRO A 44 -10.71 -16.57 12.45
C PRO A 44 -9.61 -15.51 12.29
N PHE A 45 -9.31 -14.80 13.38
CA PHE A 45 -8.29 -13.76 13.42
C PHE A 45 -6.90 -14.24 12.98
N SER A 46 -6.55 -15.48 13.31
CA SER A 46 -5.32 -16.13 12.82
C SER A 46 -5.19 -16.10 11.30
N GLU A 47 -6.27 -16.39 10.55
CA GLU A 47 -6.23 -16.33 9.09
C GLU A 47 -6.09 -14.89 8.56
N ALA A 48 -6.69 -13.92 9.26
CA ALA A 48 -6.51 -12.50 8.93
C ALA A 48 -5.06 -12.05 9.12
N LEU A 49 -4.40 -12.54 10.19
CA LEU A 49 -2.99 -12.28 10.44
C LEU A 49 -2.09 -12.94 9.40
N ASP A 50 -2.38 -14.17 8.99
CA ASP A 50 -1.61 -14.86 7.96
C ASP A 50 -1.67 -14.10 6.62
N GLU A 51 -2.86 -13.63 6.22
CA GLU A 51 -3.05 -12.80 5.03
C GLU A 51 -2.30 -11.46 5.14
N LEU A 52 -2.34 -10.84 6.32
CA LEU A 52 -1.59 -9.61 6.59
C LEU A 52 -0.09 -9.87 6.47
N HIS A 53 0.45 -10.86 7.18
CA HIS A 53 1.86 -11.25 7.17
C HIS A 53 2.36 -11.57 5.77
N GLY A 54 1.57 -12.27 4.94
CA GLY A 54 1.90 -12.50 3.53
C GLY A 54 2.02 -11.22 2.70
N SER A 55 1.29 -10.16 3.08
CA SER A 55 1.27 -8.87 2.38
C SER A 55 2.38 -7.91 2.83
N ILE A 56 2.91 -8.07 4.04
CA ILE A 56 3.93 -7.19 4.65
C ILE A 56 5.19 -7.05 3.79
N PRO A 57 5.81 -8.11 3.25
CA PRO A 57 7.05 -7.97 2.49
C PRO A 57 6.89 -7.08 1.25
N LYS A 58 5.78 -7.27 0.52
CA LYS A 58 5.45 -6.46 -0.66
C LYS A 58 5.21 -5.00 -0.27
N PHE A 59 4.49 -4.77 0.82
CA PHE A 59 4.25 -3.43 1.36
C PHE A 59 5.55 -2.72 1.78
N LYS A 60 6.41 -3.40 2.54
CA LYS A 60 7.73 -2.87 2.97
C LYS A 60 8.60 -2.49 1.76
N LEU A 61 8.66 -3.38 0.75
CA LEU A 61 9.40 -3.09 -0.48
C LEU A 61 8.84 -1.87 -1.22
N HIS A 62 7.52 -1.80 -1.37
CA HIS A 62 6.86 -0.64 -1.99
C HIS A 62 7.16 0.65 -1.22
N SER A 63 7.03 0.63 0.11
CA SER A 63 7.32 1.79 0.96
C SER A 63 8.78 2.23 0.85
N LEU A 64 9.73 1.28 0.82
CA LEU A 64 11.15 1.60 0.66
C LEU A 64 11.41 2.30 -0.68
N ILE A 65 10.91 1.73 -1.78
CA ILE A 65 11.07 2.31 -3.12
C ILE A 65 10.43 3.69 -3.17
N LYS A 66 9.24 3.86 -2.60
CA LYS A 66 8.55 5.14 -2.54
C LYS A 66 9.34 6.19 -1.77
N ASN A 67 9.93 5.83 -0.63
CA ASN A 67 10.75 6.75 0.16
C ASN A 67 12.00 7.18 -0.61
N VAL A 68 12.73 6.23 -1.19
CA VAL A 68 13.92 6.53 -2.02
C VAL A 68 13.56 7.44 -3.20
N LYS A 69 12.45 7.16 -3.89
CA LYS A 69 11.95 8.02 -4.98
C LYS A 69 11.57 9.41 -4.48
N SER A 70 10.93 9.50 -3.31
CA SER A 70 10.53 10.78 -2.72
C SER A 70 11.74 11.63 -2.37
N ASP A 71 12.76 11.04 -1.73
CA ASP A 71 14.00 11.74 -1.37
C ASP A 71 14.73 12.27 -2.61
N TYR A 72 14.85 11.43 -3.65
CA TYR A 72 15.43 11.85 -4.93
C TYR A 72 14.59 12.94 -5.60
N PHE A 73 13.27 12.82 -5.60
CA PHE A 73 12.40 13.85 -6.17
C PHE A 73 12.58 15.19 -5.43
N GLN A 74 12.66 15.18 -4.10
CA GLN A 74 12.90 16.39 -3.32
C GLN A 74 14.25 17.03 -3.64
N SER A 75 15.31 16.24 -3.83
CA SER A 75 16.61 16.80 -4.21
C SER A 75 16.57 17.43 -5.60
N VAL A 76 15.94 16.79 -6.59
CA VAL A 76 15.83 17.35 -7.94
C VAL A 76 14.93 18.59 -7.96
N LYS A 77 13.90 18.63 -7.10
CA LYS A 77 13.00 19.77 -6.97
C LYS A 77 13.71 21.03 -6.45
N GLN A 78 14.74 20.88 -5.62
CA GLN A 78 15.54 22.01 -5.13
C GLN A 78 16.38 22.66 -6.25
N ASP A 79 16.72 21.90 -7.30
CA ASP A 79 17.50 22.36 -8.45
C ASP A 79 16.64 22.81 -9.65
N LEU A 80 15.34 23.02 -9.43
CA LEU A 80 14.41 23.49 -10.46
C LEU A 80 14.70 24.94 -10.84
N THR A 81 14.85 25.17 -12.14
CA THR A 81 14.89 26.51 -12.75
C THR A 81 13.66 26.70 -13.63
N SER A 82 13.43 27.92 -14.12
CA SER A 82 12.33 28.23 -15.05
C SER A 82 12.39 27.45 -16.38
N GLU A 83 13.53 26.81 -16.68
CA GLU A 83 13.76 26.04 -17.91
C GLU A 83 13.64 24.53 -17.70
N LYS A 84 13.41 24.07 -16.46
CA LYS A 84 13.33 22.65 -16.12
C LYS A 84 11.94 22.30 -15.62
N ALA A 85 11.45 21.13 -16.02
CA ALA A 85 10.25 20.52 -15.46
C ALA A 85 10.58 19.09 -15.01
N ILE A 86 10.01 18.67 -13.89
CA ILE A 86 10.09 17.29 -13.43
C ILE A 86 8.79 16.58 -13.77
N VAL A 87 8.90 15.43 -14.43
CA VAL A 87 7.76 14.57 -14.74
C VAL A 87 7.97 13.25 -14.00
N GLU A 88 7.08 12.96 -13.06
CA GLU A 88 7.03 11.66 -12.39
C GLU A 88 5.99 10.80 -13.11
N ILE A 89 6.38 9.58 -13.50
CA ILE A 89 5.50 8.61 -14.13
C ILE A 89 5.47 7.36 -13.23
N ASP A 90 4.33 7.12 -12.59
CA ASP A 90 4.11 5.94 -11.77
C ASP A 90 3.41 4.83 -12.57
N PHE A 91 4.17 3.79 -12.90
CA PHE A 91 3.64 2.59 -13.56
C PHE A 91 3.13 1.52 -12.58
N THR A 92 3.40 1.66 -11.27
CA THR A 92 3.17 0.60 -10.30
C THR A 92 1.75 0.53 -9.75
N GLU A 93 1.00 1.63 -9.74
CA GLU A 93 -0.44 1.59 -9.45
C GLU A 93 -1.29 1.20 -10.68
N ASN A 94 -0.74 1.32 -11.89
CA ASN A 94 -1.55 1.47 -13.11
C ASN A 94 -1.49 0.31 -14.11
N TYR A 95 -0.58 -0.66 -13.95
CA TYR A 95 -0.37 -1.68 -15.00
C TYR A 95 -1.31 -2.90 -14.91
N THR A 96 -2.08 -3.06 -13.83
CA THR A 96 -2.81 -4.31 -13.55
C THR A 96 -4.35 -4.19 -13.61
N LEU A 97 -4.89 -3.00 -13.87
CA LEU A 97 -6.32 -2.71 -13.70
C LEU A 97 -6.91 -2.16 -14.99
N ILE A 98 -7.92 -2.87 -15.52
CA ILE A 98 -8.68 -2.44 -16.71
C ILE A 98 -9.60 -1.25 -16.39
N SER A 99 -9.98 -1.06 -15.12
CA SER A 99 -10.84 0.03 -14.66
C SER A 99 -10.22 0.69 -13.42
N GLN A 100 -9.87 1.98 -13.52
CA GLN A 100 -9.13 2.72 -12.50
C GLN A 100 -10.05 3.36 -11.44
N ASP A 101 -11.27 3.75 -11.82
CA ASP A 101 -12.23 4.43 -10.94
C ASP A 101 -12.69 3.59 -9.73
N GLU A 102 -12.70 2.26 -9.89
CA GLU A 102 -13.20 1.34 -8.85
C GLU A 102 -12.27 1.24 -7.63
N ILE A 103 -10.98 1.50 -7.80
CA ILE A 103 -9.97 1.40 -6.74
C ILE A 103 -9.50 2.78 -6.27
N GLN A 104 -9.42 3.77 -7.16
CA GLN A 104 -8.96 5.11 -6.80
C GLN A 104 -9.96 5.92 -5.95
N SER A 105 -11.24 5.56 -5.96
CA SER A 105 -12.25 6.15 -5.07
C SER A 105 -12.07 5.75 -3.59
N ALA A 106 -11.17 4.80 -3.29
CA ALA A 106 -10.84 4.38 -1.94
C ALA A 106 -9.57 5.07 -1.35
N HIS A 107 -8.96 6.00 -2.10
CA HIS A 107 -7.83 6.82 -1.63
C HIS A 107 -8.27 8.11 -0.95
#